data_AF-A0A0A8EWZ7-F1
#
_entry.id   AF-A0A0A8EWZ7-F1
#
_cell.length_a   1.000
_cell.length_b   1.000
_cell.length_c   1.000
_cell.angle_alpha   90.00
_cell.angle_beta   90.00
_cell.angle_gamma   90.00
#
_symmetry.space_group_name_H-M   'P 1'
#
loop_
_entity.id
_entity.type
_entity.pdbx_description
1 polymer ?
#
loop_
_entity_poly.entity_id
_entity_poly.type
_entity_poly.pdbx_seq_one_letter_code
_entity_poly.pdbx_strand_id
1 'polypeptide(L)'
;MGTQGDKIFAVTAERGFPDPWLSFGDSLCDEAALSTELTRAISRARKEPSAEARAEVARVFEAKKANLRRCAGILDQVLGDYDDSGMWTVLDERAGRLDVADVLETWARTQALHPFPVVLKSLEFNWGYMKEHGVRAFYEMTRGYIARLKENTDRWHDAWDGEVETGVVDRITSIECDLASIEAPMHCDVCKKTISALLYLDE
;
A
#
# COMPACT_ATOMS: atom_id res chain seq x y z
N MET A 1 26.35 8.59 -14.88
CA MET A 1 25.52 8.32 -13.68
C MET A 1 24.22 7.71 -14.16
N GLY A 2 23.66 6.74 -13.43
CA GLY A 2 22.52 5.89 -13.80
C GLY A 2 22.79 4.37 -13.76
N THR A 3 23.99 3.91 -13.38
CA THR A 3 24.40 2.51 -13.67
C THR A 3 23.69 1.48 -12.82
N GLN A 4 23.37 1.77 -11.55
CA GLN A 4 22.67 0.82 -10.69
C GLN A 4 21.15 0.89 -10.95
N GLY A 5 20.61 2.11 -11.02
CA GLY A 5 19.20 2.35 -11.37
C GLY A 5 18.80 1.72 -12.69
N ASP A 6 19.59 1.93 -13.76
CA ASP A 6 19.28 1.40 -15.09
C ASP A 6 19.33 -0.14 -15.14
N LYS A 7 20.25 -0.78 -14.40
CA LYS A 7 20.32 -2.25 -14.29
C LYS A 7 19.09 -2.83 -13.60
N ILE A 8 18.73 -2.29 -12.43
CA ILE A 8 17.52 -2.70 -11.69
C ILE A 8 16.30 -2.54 -12.58
N PHE A 9 16.20 -1.43 -13.32
CA PHE A 9 15.10 -1.18 -14.24
C PHE A 9 15.06 -2.19 -15.38
N ALA A 10 16.20 -2.54 -15.97
CA ALA A 10 16.29 -3.53 -17.03
C ALA A 10 15.84 -4.92 -16.56
N VAL A 11 16.32 -5.38 -15.39
CA VAL A 11 15.90 -6.66 -14.80
C VAL A 11 14.41 -6.64 -14.45
N THR A 12 13.91 -5.53 -13.91
CA THR A 12 12.48 -5.36 -13.62
C THR A 12 11.64 -5.36 -14.91
N ALA A 13 12.13 -4.77 -16.00
CA ALA A 13 11.44 -4.79 -17.29
C ALA A 13 11.41 -6.19 -17.92
N GLU A 14 12.44 -7.00 -17.71
CA GLU A 14 12.51 -8.38 -18.19
C GLU A 14 11.63 -9.34 -17.37
N ARG A 15 11.67 -9.22 -16.04
CA ARG A 15 11.10 -10.23 -15.12
C ARG A 15 9.83 -9.78 -14.40
N GLY A 16 9.54 -8.49 -14.42
CA GLY A 16 8.48 -7.89 -13.62
C GLY A 16 8.85 -7.70 -12.15
N PHE A 17 7.88 -7.21 -11.39
CA PHE A 17 7.97 -7.15 -9.93
C PHE A 17 7.79 -8.56 -9.34
N PRO A 18 8.63 -8.97 -8.39
CA PRO A 18 8.56 -10.30 -7.81
C PRO A 18 7.34 -10.43 -6.90
N ASP A 19 6.73 -11.61 -6.92
CA ASP A 19 5.79 -12.00 -5.88
C ASP A 19 6.53 -12.21 -4.54
N PRO A 20 5.85 -11.97 -3.40
CA PRO A 20 4.44 -11.60 -3.33
C PRO A 20 4.19 -10.08 -3.32
N TRP A 21 5.22 -9.27 -3.59
CA TRP A 21 5.12 -7.81 -3.56
C TRP A 21 4.27 -7.22 -4.68
N LEU A 22 4.25 -7.84 -5.85
CA LEU A 22 3.29 -7.49 -6.89
C LEU A 22 1.85 -7.69 -6.39
N SER A 23 1.55 -8.90 -5.89
CA SER A 23 0.24 -9.22 -5.31
C SER A 23 -0.17 -8.29 -4.16
N PHE A 24 0.79 -7.90 -3.31
CA PHE A 24 0.55 -6.94 -2.23
C PHE A 24 0.21 -5.55 -2.78
N GLY A 25 0.99 -5.04 -3.73
CA GLY A 25 0.74 -3.74 -4.35
C GLY A 25 -0.60 -3.65 -5.08
N ASP A 26 -0.96 -4.71 -5.82
CA ASP A 26 -2.26 -4.80 -6.48
C ASP A 26 -3.42 -4.78 -5.48
N SER A 27 -3.28 -5.51 -4.35
CA SER A 27 -4.27 -5.48 -3.27
C SER A 27 -4.42 -4.08 -2.65
N LEU A 28 -3.40 -3.23 -2.67
CA LEU A 28 -3.51 -1.85 -2.19
C LEU A 28 -4.02 -0.86 -3.24
N CYS A 29 -3.85 -1.15 -4.51
CA CYS A 29 -4.61 -0.47 -5.56
C CYS A 29 -6.11 -0.78 -5.42
N ASP A 30 -6.46 -2.04 -5.17
CA ASP A 30 -7.84 -2.46 -4.91
C ASP A 30 -8.41 -1.80 -3.66
N GLU A 31 -7.58 -1.57 -2.63
CA GLU A 31 -8.00 -0.88 -1.41
C GLU A 31 -8.51 0.54 -1.66
N ALA A 32 -7.81 1.30 -2.50
CA ALA A 32 -8.24 2.64 -2.92
C ALA A 32 -9.49 2.59 -3.83
N ALA A 33 -9.56 1.60 -4.73
CA ALA A 33 -10.72 1.40 -5.59
C ALA A 33 -11.98 1.08 -4.77
N LEU A 34 -11.90 0.14 -3.83
CA LEU A 34 -12.97 -0.24 -2.91
C LEU A 34 -13.40 0.92 -2.03
N SER A 35 -12.47 1.79 -1.61
CA SER A 35 -12.81 3.03 -0.90
C SER A 35 -13.69 3.96 -1.74
N THR A 36 -13.31 4.17 -3.00
CA THR A 36 -14.08 5.00 -3.94
C THR A 36 -15.46 4.40 -4.19
N GLU A 37 -15.55 3.08 -4.36
CA GLU A 37 -16.81 2.36 -4.51
C GLU A 37 -17.71 2.48 -3.28
N LEU A 38 -17.12 2.39 -2.08
CA LEU A 38 -17.84 2.52 -0.81
C LEU A 38 -18.45 3.92 -0.68
N THR A 39 -17.66 4.96 -0.95
CA THR A 39 -18.15 6.35 -0.97
C THR A 39 -19.31 6.52 -1.94
N ARG A 40 -19.26 5.89 -3.12
CA ARG A 40 -20.35 5.91 -4.12
C ARG A 40 -21.58 5.14 -3.65
N ALA A 41 -21.41 3.97 -3.02
CA ALA A 41 -22.50 3.17 -2.47
C ALA A 41 -23.23 3.93 -1.35
N ILE A 42 -22.49 4.49 -0.39
CA ILE A 42 -23.03 5.32 0.70
C ILE A 42 -23.77 6.53 0.12
N SER A 43 -23.17 7.22 -0.84
CA SER A 43 -23.80 8.39 -1.48
C SER A 43 -25.11 8.05 -2.19
N ARG A 44 -25.22 6.85 -2.80
CA ARG A 44 -26.47 6.36 -3.39
C ARG A 44 -27.49 6.02 -2.32
N ALA A 45 -27.11 5.28 -1.28
CA ALA A 45 -27.98 4.92 -0.17
C ALA A 45 -28.54 6.13 0.57
N ARG A 46 -27.79 7.24 0.65
CA ARG A 46 -28.27 8.52 1.20
C ARG A 46 -29.33 9.20 0.33
N LYS A 47 -29.22 9.10 -1.00
CA LYS A 47 -30.16 9.73 -1.95
C LYS A 47 -31.43 8.93 -2.12
N GLU A 48 -31.30 7.61 -2.20
CA GLU A 48 -32.40 6.67 -2.43
C GLU A 48 -32.31 5.53 -1.39
N PRO A 49 -32.81 5.77 -0.16
CA PRO A 49 -32.70 4.79 0.91
C PRO A 49 -33.55 3.55 0.64
N SER A 50 -32.91 2.41 0.37
CA SER A 50 -33.56 1.11 0.21
C SER A 50 -32.77 0.00 0.89
N ALA A 51 -33.41 -1.15 1.11
CA ALA A 51 -32.73 -2.34 1.64
C ALA A 51 -31.60 -2.81 0.69
N GLU A 52 -31.81 -2.66 -0.62
CA GLU A 52 -30.83 -3.02 -1.66
C GLU A 52 -29.61 -2.08 -1.61
N ALA A 53 -29.83 -0.77 -1.45
CA ALA A 53 -28.74 0.20 -1.33
C ALA A 53 -27.90 -0.03 -0.06
N ARG A 54 -28.56 -0.40 1.05
CA ARG A 54 -27.86 -0.78 2.30
C ARG A 54 -27.07 -2.08 2.13
N ALA A 55 -27.64 -3.07 1.46
CA ALA A 55 -26.95 -4.32 1.16
C ALA A 55 -25.73 -4.11 0.25
N GLU A 56 -25.80 -3.17 -0.71
CA GLU A 56 -24.65 -2.78 -1.53
C GLU A 56 -23.52 -2.20 -0.68
N VAL A 57 -23.82 -1.27 0.24
CA VAL A 57 -22.81 -0.69 1.16
C VAL A 57 -22.15 -1.78 2.01
N ALA A 58 -22.95 -2.65 2.63
CA ALA A 58 -22.43 -3.76 3.44
C ALA A 58 -21.51 -4.70 2.64
N ARG A 59 -21.88 -5.03 1.39
CA ARG A 59 -21.06 -5.86 0.50
C ARG A 59 -19.71 -5.21 0.20
N VAL A 60 -19.68 -3.89 -0.05
CA VAL A 60 -18.42 -3.19 -0.34
C VAL A 60 -17.53 -3.11 0.91
N PHE A 61 -18.11 -2.88 2.10
CA PHE A 61 -17.36 -2.99 3.36
C PHE A 61 -16.73 -4.37 3.53
N GLU A 62 -17.48 -5.45 3.30
CA GLU A 62 -16.94 -6.81 3.42
C GLU A 62 -15.83 -7.08 2.40
N ALA A 63 -15.97 -6.60 1.16
CA ALA A 63 -14.92 -6.71 0.15
C ALA A 63 -13.63 -5.97 0.60
N LYS A 64 -13.77 -4.74 1.12
CA LYS A 64 -12.65 -3.97 1.67
C LYS A 64 -11.96 -4.66 2.84
N LYS A 65 -12.74 -5.16 3.82
CA LYS A 65 -12.20 -5.91 4.97
C LYS A 65 -11.50 -7.20 4.53
N ALA A 66 -12.05 -7.91 3.54
CA ALA A 66 -11.43 -9.12 2.99
C ALA A 66 -10.11 -8.80 2.26
N ASN A 67 -10.07 -7.71 1.50
CA ASN A 67 -8.86 -7.24 0.85
C ASN A 67 -7.74 -6.91 1.85
N LEU A 68 -8.05 -6.14 2.90
CA LEU A 68 -7.06 -5.83 3.95
C LEU A 68 -6.57 -7.08 4.73
N ARG A 69 -7.45 -8.09 4.91
CA ARG A 69 -7.04 -9.39 5.46
C ARG A 69 -6.06 -10.10 4.54
N ARG A 70 -6.28 -10.05 3.22
CA ARG A 70 -5.35 -10.60 2.22
C ARG A 70 -3.99 -9.88 2.27
N CYS A 71 -3.97 -8.54 2.32
CA CYS A 71 -2.73 -7.77 2.46
C CYS A 71 -1.93 -8.18 3.70
N ALA A 72 -2.60 -8.31 4.85
CA ALA A 72 -1.96 -8.74 6.09
C ALA A 72 -1.40 -10.17 5.98
N GLY A 73 -2.16 -11.10 5.38
CA GLY A 73 -1.71 -12.47 5.18
C GLY A 73 -0.49 -12.58 4.27
N ILE A 74 -0.39 -11.75 3.22
CA ILE A 74 0.79 -11.69 2.37
C ILE A 74 2.03 -11.25 3.18
N LEU A 75 1.91 -10.19 3.99
CA LEU A 75 3.03 -9.71 4.81
C LEU A 75 3.44 -10.72 5.88
N ASP A 76 2.47 -11.33 6.56
CA ASP A 76 2.74 -12.35 7.58
C ASP A 76 3.47 -13.56 6.98
N GLN A 77 3.12 -13.97 5.76
CA GLN A 77 3.81 -15.04 5.05
C GLN A 77 5.27 -14.67 4.75
N VAL A 78 5.53 -13.50 4.16
CA VAL A 78 6.92 -13.09 3.83
C VAL A 78 7.75 -12.94 5.09
N LEU A 79 7.17 -12.38 6.16
CA LEU A 79 7.86 -12.24 7.44
C LEU A 79 8.34 -13.60 7.95
N GLY A 80 7.49 -14.62 7.90
CA GLY A 80 7.85 -16.00 8.26
C GLY A 80 8.90 -16.61 7.33
N ASP A 81 8.71 -16.52 6.01
CA ASP A 81 9.62 -17.12 5.02
C ASP A 81 11.04 -16.52 5.12
N TYR A 82 11.15 -15.22 5.41
CA TYR A 82 12.44 -14.54 5.52
C TYR A 82 13.10 -14.75 6.89
N ASP A 83 12.32 -14.99 7.94
CA ASP A 83 12.82 -15.48 9.23
C ASP A 83 13.48 -16.85 9.08
N ASP A 84 12.84 -17.77 8.36
CA ASP A 84 13.34 -19.14 8.19
C ASP A 84 14.53 -19.24 7.24
N SER A 85 14.61 -18.36 6.23
CA SER A 85 15.65 -18.39 5.19
C SER A 85 16.88 -17.53 5.50
N GLY A 86 16.84 -16.69 6.53
CA GLY A 86 17.91 -15.73 6.84
C GLY A 86 18.02 -14.58 5.82
N MET A 87 16.97 -14.35 5.03
CA MET A 87 16.94 -13.35 3.96
C MET A 87 17.15 -11.92 4.47
N TRP A 88 16.82 -11.64 5.73
CA TRP A 88 16.98 -10.30 6.33
C TRP A 88 18.41 -9.78 6.25
N THR A 89 19.42 -10.59 6.57
CA THR A 89 20.82 -10.17 6.50
C THR A 89 21.23 -9.82 5.07
N VAL A 90 20.80 -10.63 4.10
CA VAL A 90 21.08 -10.39 2.67
C VAL A 90 20.45 -9.07 2.21
N LEU A 91 19.20 -8.82 2.61
CA LEU A 91 18.48 -7.60 2.27
C LEU A 91 19.07 -6.37 2.96
N ASP A 92 19.53 -6.47 4.20
CA ASP A 92 20.19 -5.38 4.93
C ASP A 92 21.52 -4.99 4.26
N GLU A 93 22.33 -5.98 3.86
CA GLU A 93 23.58 -5.73 3.11
C GLU A 93 23.31 -5.04 1.77
N ARG A 94 22.25 -5.46 1.06
CA ARG A 94 21.81 -4.83 -0.19
C ARG A 94 21.28 -3.42 0.06
N ALA A 95 20.47 -3.22 1.09
CA ALA A 95 19.97 -1.90 1.47
C ALA A 95 21.13 -0.94 1.75
N GLY A 96 22.18 -1.38 2.47
CA GLY A 96 23.38 -0.58 2.72
C GLY A 96 24.12 -0.15 1.45
N ARG A 97 24.19 -1.03 0.45
CA ARG A 97 24.87 -0.79 -0.85
C ARG A 97 24.03 -0.05 -1.88
N LEU A 98 22.71 0.06 -1.69
CA LEU A 98 21.82 0.74 -2.64
C LEU A 98 22.20 2.24 -2.73
N ASP A 99 22.53 2.70 -3.93
CA ASP A 99 22.69 4.12 -4.24
C ASP A 99 21.30 4.72 -4.49
N VAL A 100 20.71 5.24 -3.41
CA VAL A 100 19.37 5.81 -3.43
C VAL A 100 19.26 6.95 -4.44
N ALA A 101 20.29 7.79 -4.60
CA ALA A 101 20.25 8.90 -5.52
C ALA A 101 20.24 8.42 -6.98
N ASP A 102 21.10 7.47 -7.33
CA ASP A 102 21.18 6.87 -8.67
C ASP A 102 19.87 6.16 -9.05
N VAL A 103 19.31 5.36 -8.13
CA VAL A 103 18.06 4.63 -8.38
C VAL A 103 16.86 5.59 -8.48
N LEU A 104 16.78 6.62 -7.63
CA LEU A 104 15.74 7.64 -7.73
C LEU A 104 15.78 8.41 -9.04
N GLU A 105 16.98 8.74 -9.56
CA GLU A 105 17.13 9.42 -10.85
C GLU A 105 16.45 8.63 -11.98
N THR A 106 16.66 7.31 -12.02
CA THR A 106 16.02 6.44 -13.03
C THR A 106 14.50 6.42 -12.88
N TRP A 107 13.96 6.27 -11.67
CA TRP A 107 12.49 6.30 -11.45
C TRP A 107 11.87 7.67 -11.74
N ALA A 108 12.60 8.76 -11.49
CA ALA A 108 12.12 10.12 -11.71
C ALA A 108 11.78 10.43 -13.17
N ARG A 109 12.42 9.73 -14.13
CA ARG A 109 12.16 9.87 -15.57
C ARG A 109 10.71 9.62 -15.95
N THR A 110 9.96 8.83 -15.16
CA THR A 110 8.56 8.47 -15.47
C THR A 110 7.55 8.82 -14.37
N GLN A 111 7.99 9.01 -13.12
CA GLN A 111 7.08 9.12 -11.96
C GLN A 111 6.91 10.55 -11.42
N ALA A 112 7.57 11.56 -12.01
CA ALA A 112 7.53 12.97 -11.58
C ALA A 112 6.50 13.83 -12.35
N LEU A 113 5.32 13.28 -12.67
CA LEU A 113 4.30 14.01 -13.45
C LEU A 113 3.63 15.14 -12.66
N HIS A 114 3.52 15.01 -11.34
CA HIS A 114 2.97 16.03 -10.45
C HIS A 114 4.08 16.87 -9.82
N PRO A 115 3.91 18.20 -9.61
CA PRO A 115 4.94 19.07 -9.03
C PRO A 115 5.46 18.63 -7.65
N PHE A 116 4.62 17.95 -6.88
CA PHE A 116 5.03 17.24 -5.66
C PHE A 116 5.11 15.73 -5.95
N PRO A 117 6.31 15.15 -6.13
CA PRO A 117 6.49 13.78 -6.59
C PRO A 117 6.42 12.79 -5.42
N VAL A 118 5.22 12.62 -4.87
CA VAL A 118 4.94 11.77 -3.69
C VAL A 118 5.52 10.36 -3.79
N VAL A 119 5.47 9.71 -4.96
CA VAL A 119 6.05 8.38 -5.19
C VAL A 119 7.56 8.39 -4.99
N LEU A 120 8.26 9.40 -5.53
CA LEU A 120 9.71 9.51 -5.37
C LEU A 120 10.07 9.82 -3.91
N LYS A 121 9.29 10.66 -3.24
CA LYS A 121 9.47 10.94 -1.81
C LYS A 121 9.23 9.71 -0.94
N SER A 122 8.25 8.88 -1.29
CA SER A 122 8.01 7.63 -0.59
C SER A 122 9.14 6.62 -0.81
N LEU A 123 9.68 6.53 -2.03
CA LEU A 123 10.85 5.68 -2.33
C LEU A 123 12.08 6.13 -1.54
N GLU A 124 12.39 7.42 -1.58
CA GLU A 124 13.49 8.04 -0.83
C GLU A 124 13.38 7.75 0.68
N PHE A 125 12.20 7.97 1.25
CA PHE A 125 11.92 7.68 2.65
C PHE A 125 12.10 6.19 2.97
N ASN A 126 11.49 5.29 2.20
CA ASN A 126 11.51 3.86 2.50
C ASN A 126 12.94 3.28 2.45
N TRP A 127 13.74 3.64 1.44
CA TRP A 127 15.13 3.19 1.37
C TRP A 127 16.00 3.79 2.47
N GLY A 128 15.79 5.07 2.81
CA GLY A 128 16.45 5.70 3.96
C GLY A 128 16.11 4.97 5.26
N TYR A 129 14.83 4.68 5.49
CA TYR A 129 14.35 3.95 6.66
C TYR A 129 14.98 2.56 6.75
N MET A 130 15.06 1.80 5.65
CA MET A 130 15.70 0.48 5.64
C MET A 130 17.20 0.55 5.93
N LYS A 131 17.89 1.58 5.42
CA LYS A 131 19.32 1.78 5.73
C LYS A 131 19.56 2.09 7.21
N GLU A 132 18.64 2.80 7.85
CA GLU A 132 18.77 3.20 9.26
C GLU A 132 18.33 2.11 10.23
N HIS A 133 17.23 1.41 9.93
CA HIS A 133 16.55 0.51 10.87
C HIS A 133 16.55 -0.95 10.45
N GLY A 134 17.04 -1.26 9.25
CA GLY A 134 16.98 -2.60 8.65
C GLY A 134 15.70 -2.84 7.85
N VAL A 135 15.78 -3.80 6.93
CA VAL A 135 14.69 -4.15 6.02
C VAL A 135 13.54 -4.82 6.77
N ARG A 136 13.81 -5.60 7.81
CA ARG A 136 12.73 -6.18 8.65
C ARG A 136 11.85 -5.08 9.27
N ALA A 137 12.45 -4.03 9.81
CA ALA A 137 11.70 -2.94 10.44
C ALA A 137 10.75 -2.27 9.45
N PHE A 138 11.14 -2.17 8.18
CA PHE A 138 10.25 -1.68 7.13
C PHE A 138 9.02 -2.59 6.94
N TYR A 139 9.19 -3.92 6.91
CA TYR A 139 8.05 -4.84 6.80
C TYR A 139 7.12 -4.73 8.01
N GLU A 140 7.68 -4.61 9.22
CA GLU A 140 6.90 -4.42 10.45
C GLU A 140 6.14 -3.08 10.44
N MET A 141 6.77 -2.00 9.94
CA MET A 141 6.11 -0.71 9.72
C MET A 141 4.95 -0.84 8.71
N THR A 142 5.17 -1.50 7.57
CA THR A 142 4.12 -1.75 6.57
C THR A 142 2.98 -2.58 7.16
N ARG A 143 3.28 -3.60 7.97
CA ARG A 143 2.27 -4.38 8.70
C ARG A 143 1.45 -3.51 9.64
N GLY A 144 2.10 -2.62 10.38
CA GLY A 144 1.43 -1.64 11.25
C GLY A 144 0.53 -0.69 10.45
N TYR A 145 0.95 -0.29 9.24
CA TYR A 145 0.11 0.53 8.36
C TYR A 145 -1.16 -0.21 7.90
N ILE A 146 -1.06 -1.50 7.52
CA ILE A 146 -2.24 -2.31 7.19
C ILE A 146 -3.19 -2.45 8.38
N ALA A 147 -2.66 -2.60 9.61
CA ALA A 147 -3.49 -2.64 10.81
C ALA A 147 -4.29 -1.34 10.99
N ARG A 148 -3.66 -0.18 10.79
CA ARG A 148 -4.37 1.12 10.85
C ARG A 148 -5.43 1.29 9.77
N LEU A 149 -5.20 0.78 8.55
CA LEU A 149 -6.23 0.79 7.49
C LEU A 149 -7.44 -0.08 7.88
N LYS A 150 -7.22 -1.21 8.56
CA LYS A 150 -8.31 -2.04 9.09
C LYS A 150 -9.10 -1.30 10.16
N GLU A 151 -8.40 -0.70 11.13
CA GLU A 151 -9.02 0.11 12.18
C GLU A 151 -9.83 1.28 11.59
N ASN A 152 -9.31 1.97 10.57
CA ASN A 152 -10.05 3.02 9.86
C ASN A 152 -11.28 2.47 9.12
N THR A 153 -11.18 1.29 8.51
CA THR A 153 -12.31 0.65 7.83
C THR A 153 -13.41 0.26 8.82
N ASP A 154 -13.04 -0.25 9.99
CA ASP A 154 -13.98 -0.57 11.05
C ASP A 154 -14.63 0.70 11.61
N ARG A 155 -13.85 1.77 11.86
CA ARG A 155 -14.37 3.08 12.27
C ARG A 155 -15.37 3.65 11.25
N TRP A 156 -15.10 3.49 9.95
CA TRP A 156 -16.02 3.96 8.91
C TRP A 156 -17.30 3.13 8.87
N HIS A 157 -17.21 1.81 9.10
CA HIS A 157 -18.38 0.95 9.20
C HIS A 157 -19.26 1.37 10.38
N ASP A 158 -18.68 1.57 11.56
CA ASP A 158 -19.41 2.01 12.76
C ASP A 158 -20.09 3.37 12.55
N ALA A 159 -19.42 4.31 11.88
CA ALA A 159 -19.99 5.60 11.54
C ALA A 159 -21.16 5.50 10.55
N TRP A 160 -21.07 4.57 9.58
CA TRP A 160 -22.17 4.30 8.66
C TRP A 160 -23.36 3.66 9.36
N ASP A 161 -23.14 2.69 10.25
CA ASP A 161 -24.21 2.05 11.02
C ASP A 161 -24.91 3.06 11.92
N GLY A 162 -24.14 3.91 12.61
CA GLY A 162 -24.68 5.02 13.40
C GLY A 162 -25.50 6.00 12.56
N GLU A 163 -25.08 6.29 11.32
CA GLU A 163 -25.88 7.10 10.39
C GLU A 163 -27.19 6.41 10.01
N VAL A 164 -27.17 5.10 9.73
CA VAL A 164 -28.37 4.33 9.39
C VAL A 164 -29.37 4.29 10.54
N GLU A 165 -28.89 4.17 11.78
CA GLU A 165 -29.72 4.12 12.98
C GLU A 165 -30.31 5.48 13.35
N THR A 166 -29.51 6.54 13.27
CA THR A 166 -29.86 7.86 13.83
C THR A 166 -30.26 8.90 12.78
N GLY A 167 -29.90 8.68 11.51
CA GLY A 167 -29.99 9.66 10.44
C GLY A 167 -28.94 10.77 10.51
N VAL A 168 -28.02 10.75 11.47
CA VAL A 168 -26.96 11.76 11.63
C VAL A 168 -25.73 11.37 10.81
N VAL A 169 -25.36 12.22 9.86
CA VAL A 169 -24.25 11.97 8.93
C VAL A 169 -22.90 12.39 9.55
N ASP A 170 -22.00 11.42 9.76
CA ASP A 170 -20.58 11.70 10.06
C ASP A 170 -19.76 11.87 8.77
N ARG A 171 -19.65 13.12 8.33
CA ARG A 171 -18.90 13.48 7.12
C ARG A 171 -17.39 13.41 7.33
N ILE A 172 -16.91 13.66 8.54
CA ILE A 172 -15.46 13.73 8.81
C ILE A 172 -14.86 12.33 8.77
N THR A 173 -15.45 11.38 9.49
CA THR A 173 -14.99 9.99 9.45
C THR A 173 -15.00 9.42 8.03
N SER A 174 -16.06 9.71 7.25
CA SER A 174 -16.14 9.26 5.86
C SER A 174 -14.98 9.80 5.00
N ILE A 175 -14.69 11.11 5.10
CA ILE A 175 -13.62 11.75 4.31
C ILE A 175 -12.24 11.26 4.74
N GLU A 176 -11.99 11.16 6.03
CA GLU A 176 -10.69 10.72 6.57
C GLU A 176 -10.38 9.27 6.18
N CYS A 177 -11.37 8.37 6.29
CA CYS A 177 -11.17 6.96 5.94
C CYS A 177 -11.02 6.76 4.43
N ASP A 178 -11.72 7.56 3.62
CA ASP A 178 -11.56 7.55 2.17
C ASP A 178 -10.17 8.03 1.75
N LEU A 179 -9.74 9.17 2.28
CA LEU A 179 -8.44 9.76 1.96
C LEU A 179 -7.29 8.83 2.39
N ALA A 180 -7.36 8.23 3.59
CA ALA A 180 -6.34 7.29 4.05
C ALA A 180 -6.22 6.06 3.13
N SER A 181 -7.34 5.59 2.56
CA SER A 181 -7.34 4.47 1.62
C SER A 181 -6.81 4.86 0.24
N ILE A 182 -7.07 6.08 -0.22
CA ILE A 182 -6.55 6.62 -1.48
C ILE A 182 -5.04 6.88 -1.39
N GLU A 183 -4.55 7.30 -0.23
CA GLU A 183 -3.14 7.52 0.05
C GLU A 183 -2.36 6.19 0.08
N ALA A 184 -2.98 5.10 0.53
CA ALA A 184 -2.33 3.79 0.68
C ALA A 184 -1.53 3.30 -0.54
N PRO A 185 -2.08 3.24 -1.77
CA PRO A 185 -1.28 2.83 -2.94
C PRO A 185 -0.12 3.78 -3.23
N MET A 186 -0.22 5.07 -2.87
CA MET A 186 0.86 6.04 -3.11
C MET A 186 2.13 5.75 -2.30
N HIS A 187 2.01 4.97 -1.21
CA HIS A 187 3.13 4.55 -0.36
C HIS A 187 3.41 3.06 -0.43
N CYS A 188 2.37 2.25 -0.48
CA CYS A 188 2.48 0.83 -0.24
C CYS A 188 2.39 -0.02 -1.52
N ASP A 189 1.75 0.46 -2.59
CA ASP A 189 2.03 -0.10 -3.94
C ASP A 189 3.49 0.18 -4.34
N VAL A 190 4.03 1.31 -3.88
CA VAL A 190 5.43 1.66 -4.06
C VAL A 190 6.38 0.69 -3.36
N CYS A 191 5.94 -0.06 -2.33
CA CYS A 191 6.77 -1.08 -1.67
C CYS A 191 7.29 -2.13 -2.67
N LYS A 192 6.53 -2.46 -3.73
CA LYS A 192 7.00 -3.40 -4.76
C LYS A 192 8.22 -2.87 -5.50
N LYS A 193 8.26 -1.57 -5.81
CA LYS A 193 9.44 -0.90 -6.39
C LYS A 193 10.59 -0.85 -5.38
N THR A 194 10.27 -0.55 -4.13
CA THR A 194 11.25 -0.45 -3.05
C THR A 194 12.00 -1.76 -2.82
N ILE A 195 11.29 -2.88 -2.68
CA ILE A 195 11.92 -4.18 -2.41
C ILE A 195 12.54 -4.80 -3.67
N SER A 196 11.93 -4.63 -4.85
CA SER A 196 12.54 -5.12 -6.11
C SER A 196 13.92 -4.55 -6.36
N ALA A 197 14.13 -3.27 -6.01
CA ALA A 197 15.44 -2.65 -6.10
C ALA A 197 16.50 -3.34 -5.25
N LEU A 198 16.13 -3.89 -4.09
CA LEU A 198 17.04 -4.68 -3.26
C LEU A 198 17.21 -6.11 -3.79
N LEU A 199 16.12 -6.74 -4.22
CA LEU A 199 16.15 -8.12 -4.71
C LEU A 199 17.00 -8.27 -5.97
N TYR A 200 16.96 -7.27 -6.86
CA TYR A 200 17.69 -7.25 -8.13
C TYR A 200 19.02 -6.48 -8.09
N LEU A 201 19.47 -6.05 -6.90
CA LEU A 201 20.64 -5.17 -6.78
C LEU A 201 21.93 -5.77 -7.36
N ASP A 202 22.10 -7.08 -7.21
CA ASP A 202 23.31 -7.83 -7.56
C ASP A 202 23.19 -8.57 -8.91
N GLU A 203 22.08 -8.39 -9.63
CA GLU A 203 21.84 -9.01 -10.94
C GLU A 203 22.40 -8.18 -12.10
#